data_AF-A0A024WE86-F1
#
_entry.id   AF-A0A024WE86-F1
#
_cell.length_a   1.000
_cell.length_b   1.000
_cell.length_c   1.000
_cell.angle_alpha   90.00
_cell.angle_beta   90.00
_cell.angle_gamma   90.00
#
_symmetry.space_group_name_H-M   'P 1'
#
loop_
_entity.id
_entity.type
_entity.pdbx_description
1 polymer ?
#
loop_
_entity_poly.entity_id
_entity_poly.type
_entity_poly.pdbx_seq_one_letter_code
_entity_poly.pdbx_strand_id
1 'polypeptide(L)'
;MKCKPRHKNDNLINGLTLLRYIIIGTYVGIATVSIFVYWFLFYPDSDMHTLINFYQLSHYNQCKAWNNFRVNKVYDMSEDHCSYFSAGKIKASTLSLSVLVLIEMFNALNALSEYNSLFEIPPWRNMYLVLATIGSLLLHVLILYIPPLARIFGVVPLSAYDWFLVFLWSFPVIILDEIIKFYAKRKLKEEQRTKKIKID
;
A
#
# COMPACT_ATOMS: atom_id res chain seq x y z
N MET A 1 13.73 17.01 -31.16
CA MET A 1 12.28 16.88 -31.37
C MET A 1 12.03 15.97 -32.58
N LYS A 2 11.95 14.64 -32.40
CA LYS A 2 11.74 13.68 -33.51
C LYS A 2 10.30 13.14 -33.59
N CYS A 3 9.45 13.45 -32.61
CA CYS A 3 8.06 12.97 -32.56
C CYS A 3 7.10 13.97 -33.23
N LYS A 4 6.09 13.46 -33.94
CA LYS A 4 4.99 14.26 -34.49
C LYS A 4 4.14 14.86 -33.36
N PRO A 5 3.47 16.01 -33.58
CA PRO A 5 2.53 16.58 -32.61
C PRO A 5 1.43 15.57 -32.24
N ARG A 6 1.08 15.50 -30.95
CA ARG A 6 0.00 14.65 -30.43
C ARG A 6 -1.34 15.05 -31.05
N HIS A 7 -2.15 14.08 -31.46
CA HIS A 7 -3.45 14.35 -32.07
C HIS A 7 -4.53 14.60 -30.99
N LYS A 8 -5.53 15.43 -31.30
CA LYS A 8 -6.60 15.79 -30.33
C LYS A 8 -7.39 14.58 -29.82
N ASN A 9 -7.48 13.53 -30.63
CA ASN A 9 -8.21 12.31 -30.31
C ASN A 9 -7.34 11.21 -29.67
N ASP A 10 -6.08 11.52 -29.30
CA ASP A 10 -5.19 10.54 -28.65
C ASP A 10 -5.57 10.39 -27.17
N ASN A 11 -6.08 9.22 -26.80
CA ASN A 11 -6.45 8.90 -25.42
C ASN A 11 -5.29 9.12 -24.45
N LEU A 12 -5.56 9.75 -23.30
CA LEU A 12 -4.57 9.93 -22.23
C LEU A 12 -4.21 8.60 -21.55
N ILE A 13 -5.19 7.71 -21.46
CA ILE A 13 -5.06 6.38 -20.84
C ILE A 13 -5.51 5.34 -21.86
N ASN A 14 -4.61 4.42 -22.19
CA ASN A 14 -4.89 3.27 -23.05
C ASN A 14 -5.50 2.14 -22.22
N GLY A 15 -6.22 1.21 -22.86
CA GLY A 15 -6.82 0.07 -22.14
C GLY A 15 -5.80 -0.76 -21.35
N LEU A 16 -4.56 -0.86 -21.83
CA LEU A 16 -3.47 -1.55 -21.13
C LEU A 16 -2.99 -0.78 -19.89
N THR A 17 -2.89 0.55 -19.96
CA THR A 17 -2.48 1.36 -18.80
C THR A 17 -3.59 1.47 -17.77
N LEU A 18 -4.85 1.47 -18.19
CA LEU A 18 -6.00 1.35 -17.28
C LEU A 18 -5.98 0.01 -16.53
N LEU A 19 -5.78 -1.11 -17.24
CA LEU A 19 -5.71 -2.43 -16.63
C LEU A 19 -4.57 -2.51 -15.60
N ARG A 20 -3.41 -1.93 -15.91
CA ARG A 20 -2.27 -1.80 -14.99
C ARG A 20 -2.70 -1.11 -13.68
N TYR A 21 -3.35 0.04 -13.77
CA TYR A 21 -3.79 0.77 -12.57
C TYR A 21 -4.88 0.03 -11.78
N ILE A 22 -5.77 -0.70 -12.45
CA ILE A 22 -6.77 -1.55 -11.77
C ILE A 22 -6.09 -2.67 -10.98
N ILE A 23 -5.11 -3.36 -11.56
CA ILE A 23 -4.39 -4.45 -10.88
C ILE A 23 -3.63 -3.91 -9.67
N ILE A 24 -2.88 -2.81 -9.85
CA ILE A 24 -2.11 -2.19 -8.77
C ILE A 24 -3.04 -1.68 -7.67
N GLY A 25 -4.11 -0.96 -8.02
CA GLY A 25 -5.09 -0.44 -7.07
C GLY A 25 -5.80 -1.54 -6.28
N THR A 26 -6.14 -2.65 -6.94
CA THR A 26 -6.71 -3.84 -6.28
C THR A 26 -5.71 -4.42 -5.27
N TYR A 27 -4.44 -4.52 -5.65
CA TYR A 27 -3.39 -4.98 -4.74
C TYR A 27 -3.23 -4.06 -3.53
N VAL A 28 -3.27 -2.72 -3.71
CA VAL A 28 -3.20 -1.76 -2.60
C VAL A 28 -4.35 -2.00 -1.60
N GLY A 29 -5.58 -2.19 -2.11
CA GLY A 29 -6.74 -2.51 -1.28
C GLY A 29 -6.58 -3.83 -0.52
N ILE A 30 -6.10 -4.88 -1.20
CA ILE A 30 -5.86 -6.18 -0.56
C ILE A 30 -4.77 -6.06 0.52
N ALA A 31 -3.62 -5.47 0.21
CA ALA A 31 -2.49 -5.36 1.13
C ALA A 31 -2.86 -4.59 2.42
N THR A 32 -3.56 -3.47 2.29
CA THR A 32 -3.98 -2.63 3.42
C THR A 32 -5.01 -3.31 4.32
N VAL A 33 -5.96 -4.06 3.74
CA VAL A 33 -6.93 -4.85 4.51
C VAL A 33 -6.30 -6.11 5.11
N SER A 34 -5.42 -6.78 4.38
CA SER A 34 -4.77 -8.01 4.84
C SER A 34 -3.86 -7.75 6.04
N ILE A 35 -3.08 -6.66 6.07
CA ILE A 35 -2.26 -6.34 7.25
C ILE A 35 -3.13 -6.00 8.48
N PHE A 36 -4.28 -5.34 8.27
CA PHE A 36 -5.25 -5.07 9.32
C PHE A 36 -5.76 -6.37 9.95
N VAL A 37 -6.20 -7.31 9.10
CA VAL A 37 -6.71 -8.61 9.53
C VAL A 37 -5.59 -9.45 10.16
N TYR A 38 -4.39 -9.41 9.59
CA TYR A 38 -3.21 -10.10 10.12
C TYR A 38 -2.92 -9.69 11.56
N TRP A 39 -3.04 -8.39 11.88
CA TRP A 39 -2.86 -7.91 13.24
C TRP A 39 -3.79 -8.60 14.25
N PHE A 40 -5.06 -8.82 13.89
CA PHE A 40 -6.05 -9.45 14.76
C PHE A 40 -5.95 -10.97 14.87
N LEU A 41 -5.46 -11.64 13.82
CA LEU A 41 -5.53 -13.11 13.71
C LEU A 41 -4.21 -13.83 13.98
N PHE A 42 -3.07 -13.20 13.67
CA PHE A 42 -1.77 -13.89 13.60
C PHE A 42 -0.59 -13.09 14.15
N TYR A 43 -0.83 -11.91 14.72
CA TYR A 43 0.26 -11.09 15.22
C TYR A 43 0.90 -11.72 16.46
N PRO A 44 2.24 -11.76 16.55
CA PRO A 44 2.90 -12.37 17.69
C PRO A 44 2.51 -11.68 19.01
N ASP A 45 2.47 -12.43 20.11
CA ASP A 45 1.97 -12.00 21.43
C ASP A 45 2.75 -10.84 22.10
N SER A 46 3.67 -10.18 21.39
CA SER A 46 4.50 -9.08 21.90
C SER A 46 3.70 -7.88 22.42
N ASP A 47 2.48 -7.66 21.90
CA ASP A 47 1.62 -6.54 22.31
C ASP A 47 0.64 -6.90 23.44
N MET A 48 0.66 -8.13 23.96
CA MET A 48 -0.32 -8.66 24.92
C MET A 48 -1.79 -8.52 24.47
N HIS A 49 -2.04 -8.31 23.18
CA HIS A 49 -3.38 -8.33 22.60
C HIS A 49 -3.88 -9.78 22.47
N THR A 50 -5.19 -9.96 22.40
CA THR A 50 -5.78 -11.28 22.24
C THR A 50 -6.08 -11.56 20.76
N LEU A 51 -5.53 -12.66 20.26
CA LEU A 51 -5.86 -13.19 18.95
C LEU A 51 -7.33 -13.61 18.91
N ILE A 52 -8.03 -13.20 17.87
CA ILE A 52 -9.45 -13.51 17.67
C ILE A 52 -9.64 -14.32 16.40
N ASN A 53 -10.83 -14.89 16.21
CA ASN A 53 -11.17 -15.57 14.96
C ASN A 53 -11.69 -14.59 13.89
N PHE A 54 -11.54 -14.95 12.61
CA PHE A 54 -12.06 -14.15 11.50
C PHE A 54 -13.57 -13.92 11.59
N TYR A 55 -14.34 -14.88 12.12
CA TYR A 55 -15.77 -14.72 12.35
C TYR A 55 -16.07 -13.57 13.31
N GLN A 56 -15.33 -13.47 14.42
CA GLN A 56 -15.49 -12.39 15.39
C GLN A 56 -15.07 -11.03 14.79
N LEU A 57 -14.02 -11.01 13.98
CA LEU A 57 -13.59 -9.77 13.32
C LEU A 57 -14.62 -9.28 12.28
N SER A 58 -15.14 -10.18 11.45
CA SER A 58 -16.14 -9.83 10.42
C SER A 58 -17.51 -9.48 11.00
N HIS A 59 -17.89 -10.08 12.13
CA HIS A 59 -19.18 -9.85 12.81
C HIS A 59 -19.03 -9.02 14.08
N TYR A 60 -18.10 -8.06 14.11
CA TYR A 60 -17.81 -7.24 15.29
C TYR A 60 -19.04 -6.49 15.83
N ASN A 61 -20.02 -6.16 14.97
CA ASN A 61 -21.28 -5.50 15.36
C ASN A 61 -22.13 -6.36 16.34
N GLN A 62 -21.93 -7.67 16.36
CA GLN A 62 -22.64 -8.60 17.25
C GLN A 62 -21.92 -8.81 18.59
N CYS A 63 -20.84 -8.08 18.85
CA CYS A 63 -19.99 -8.29 20.04
C CYS A 63 -20.77 -8.31 21.36
N LYS A 64 -21.79 -7.46 21.51
CA LYS A 64 -22.64 -7.41 22.73
C LYS A 64 -23.44 -8.70 22.96
N ALA A 65 -23.68 -9.50 21.94
CA ALA A 65 -24.41 -10.76 22.03
C ALA A 65 -23.51 -11.95 22.43
N TRP A 66 -22.18 -11.78 22.45
CA TRP A 66 -21.25 -12.86 22.79
C TRP A 66 -20.98 -12.91 24.29
N ASN A 67 -21.57 -13.90 24.97
CA ASN A 67 -21.46 -14.03 26.43
C ASN A 67 -20.04 -14.39 26.95
N ASN A 68 -19.19 -14.99 26.10
CA ASN A 68 -17.85 -15.49 26.49
C ASN A 68 -16.70 -14.71 25.83
N PHE A 69 -16.94 -13.53 25.26
CA PHE A 69 -15.89 -12.75 24.63
C PHE A 69 -15.06 -12.01 25.68
N ARG A 70 -13.80 -12.42 25.85
CA ARG A 70 -12.83 -11.77 26.74
C ARG A 70 -11.59 -11.41 25.93
N VAL A 71 -11.12 -10.19 26.12
CA VAL A 71 -9.96 -9.63 25.45
C VAL A 71 -9.10 -8.92 26.46
N ASN A 72 -7.79 -8.93 26.25
CA ASN A 72 -6.88 -8.17 27.09
C ASN A 72 -7.07 -6.67 26.82
N LYS A 73 -6.85 -5.85 27.84
CA LYS A 73 -6.90 -4.39 27.69
C LYS A 73 -5.67 -3.95 26.90
N VAL A 74 -5.89 -3.29 25.77
CA VAL A 74 -4.82 -2.76 24.91
C VAL A 74 -5.10 -1.27 24.64
N TYR A 75 -4.08 -0.43 24.72
CA TYR A 75 -4.19 1.02 24.50
C TYR A 75 -5.30 1.68 25.37
N ASP A 76 -5.97 2.69 24.84
CA ASP A 76 -6.97 3.52 25.54
C ASP A 76 -8.39 2.90 25.47
N MET A 77 -8.49 1.61 25.77
CA MET A 77 -9.77 0.90 25.82
C MET A 77 -10.56 1.23 27.10
N SER A 78 -11.89 1.37 26.96
CA SER A 78 -12.82 1.44 28.08
C SER A 78 -13.00 0.07 28.74
N GLU A 79 -13.73 0.00 29.86
CA GLU A 79 -14.00 -1.28 30.56
C GLU A 79 -14.83 -2.26 29.70
N ASP A 80 -15.53 -1.77 28.67
CA ASP A 80 -16.30 -2.60 27.75
C ASP A 80 -15.39 -3.41 26.81
N HIS A 81 -15.53 -4.74 26.80
CA HIS A 81 -14.73 -5.63 25.94
C HIS A 81 -14.92 -5.34 24.43
N CYS A 82 -16.10 -4.85 24.04
CA CYS A 82 -16.38 -4.50 22.64
C CYS A 82 -15.62 -3.25 22.15
N SER A 83 -15.05 -2.46 23.07
CA SER A 83 -14.18 -1.33 22.71
C SER A 83 -12.89 -1.78 22.00
N TYR A 84 -12.56 -3.08 22.04
CA TYR A 84 -11.43 -3.67 21.33
C TYR A 84 -11.46 -3.41 19.81
N PHE A 85 -12.64 -3.51 19.20
CA PHE A 85 -12.81 -3.26 17.76
C PHE A 85 -12.86 -1.77 17.39
N SER A 86 -12.98 -0.88 18.38
CA SER A 86 -13.14 0.56 18.17
C SER A 86 -11.87 1.33 18.56
N ALA A 87 -11.45 1.23 19.83
CA ALA A 87 -10.25 1.87 20.37
C ALA A 87 -9.01 0.98 20.22
N GLY A 88 -9.16 -0.34 20.41
CA GLY A 88 -8.05 -1.30 20.33
C GLY A 88 -7.46 -1.46 18.92
N LYS A 89 -8.23 -1.19 17.86
CA LYS A 89 -7.78 -1.31 16.45
C LYS A 89 -6.76 -0.26 16.01
N ILE A 90 -6.35 0.66 16.88
CA ILE A 90 -5.50 1.80 16.51
C ILE A 90 -4.16 1.33 15.89
N LYS A 91 -3.57 0.24 16.41
CA LYS A 91 -2.34 -0.34 15.83
C LYS A 91 -2.59 -0.95 14.46
N ALA A 92 -3.64 -1.76 14.30
CA ALA A 92 -4.03 -2.33 13.02
C ALA A 92 -4.27 -1.25 11.95
N SER A 93 -4.99 -0.19 12.31
CA SER A 93 -5.21 0.97 11.42
C SER A 93 -3.90 1.68 11.07
N THR A 94 -2.98 1.81 12.02
CA THR A 94 -1.65 2.42 11.79
C THR A 94 -0.79 1.58 10.84
N LEU A 95 -0.84 0.25 10.98
CA LEU A 95 -0.17 -0.68 10.06
C LEU A 95 -0.74 -0.54 8.63
N SER A 96 -2.06 -0.52 8.47
CA SER A 96 -2.71 -0.30 7.17
C SER A 96 -2.33 1.04 6.54
N LEU A 97 -2.36 2.12 7.33
CA LEU A 97 -1.95 3.45 6.86
C LEU A 97 -0.49 3.43 6.40
N SER A 98 0.40 2.79 7.17
CA SER A 98 1.83 2.73 6.84
C SER A 98 2.10 1.90 5.60
N VAL A 99 1.38 0.78 5.40
CA VAL A 99 1.44 -0.01 4.15
C VAL A 99 0.96 0.81 2.96
N LEU A 100 -0.13 1.56 3.11
CA LEU A 100 -0.64 2.45 2.05
C LEU A 100 0.41 3.51 1.67
N VAL A 101 0.93 4.24 2.65
CA VAL A 101 1.95 5.27 2.41
C VAL A 101 3.18 4.69 1.71
N LEU A 102 3.69 3.54 2.19
CA LEU A 102 4.87 2.93 1.60
C LEU A 102 4.62 2.41 0.18
N ILE A 103 3.44 1.85 -0.10
CA ILE A 103 3.02 1.46 -1.45
C ILE A 103 2.95 2.68 -2.37
N GLU A 104 2.34 3.78 -1.94
CA GLU A 104 2.25 4.99 -2.75
C GLU A 104 3.63 5.58 -3.07
N MET A 105 4.58 5.50 -2.13
CA MET A 105 5.96 5.90 -2.38
C MET A 105 6.64 5.02 -3.41
N PHE A 106 6.43 3.70 -3.38
CA PHE A 106 6.92 2.79 -4.41
C PHE A 106 6.23 3.01 -5.76
N ASN A 107 4.93 3.28 -5.77
CA ASN A 107 4.18 3.61 -6.98
C ASN A 107 4.66 4.93 -7.60
N ALA A 108 5.01 5.93 -6.80
CA ALA A 108 5.57 7.19 -7.28
C ALA A 108 6.91 6.97 -8.00
N LEU A 109 7.79 6.12 -7.46
CA LEU A 109 9.04 5.73 -8.13
C LEU A 109 8.77 4.97 -9.44
N ASN A 110 7.79 4.07 -9.42
CA ASN A 110 7.36 3.31 -10.60
C ASN A 110 6.71 4.18 -11.69
N ALA A 111 6.09 5.30 -11.32
CA ALA A 111 5.50 6.26 -12.24
C ALA A 111 6.55 7.11 -12.98
N LEU A 112 7.84 7.03 -12.61
CA LEU A 112 8.93 7.75 -13.30
C LEU A 112 9.04 7.36 -14.79
N SER A 113 8.67 6.12 -15.13
CA SER A 113 8.59 5.68 -16.52
C SER A 113 7.37 4.83 -16.78
N GLU A 114 6.71 5.10 -17.90
CA GLU A 114 5.54 4.34 -18.35
C GLU A 114 5.92 2.94 -18.88
N TYR A 115 7.11 2.81 -19.51
CA TYR A 115 7.51 1.61 -20.26
C TYR A 115 8.90 1.07 -19.91
N ASN A 116 9.78 1.89 -19.34
CA ASN A 116 11.10 1.42 -18.96
C ASN A 116 11.07 0.90 -17.54
N SER A 117 11.86 -0.13 -17.30
CA SER A 117 12.04 -0.70 -15.97
C SER A 117 12.77 0.30 -15.07
N LEU A 118 12.53 0.23 -13.76
CA LEU A 118 13.27 0.98 -12.75
C LEU A 118 14.78 0.68 -12.78
N PHE A 119 15.17 -0.50 -13.29
CA PHE A 119 16.57 -0.86 -13.51
C PHE A 119 17.20 -0.15 -14.72
N GLU A 120 16.40 0.20 -15.73
CA GLU A 120 16.88 0.93 -16.91
C GLU A 120 16.93 2.44 -16.67
N ILE A 121 15.95 2.97 -15.92
CA ILE A 121 15.90 4.38 -15.52
C ILE A 121 15.99 4.46 -14.00
N PRO A 122 17.20 4.69 -13.46
CA PRO A 122 17.37 4.75 -12.02
C PRO A 122 16.63 5.97 -11.43
N PRO A 123 16.13 5.87 -10.19
CA PRO A 123 15.31 6.91 -9.57
C PRO A 123 16.04 8.25 -9.41
N TRP A 124 17.38 8.22 -9.28
CA TRP A 124 18.23 9.42 -9.14
C TRP A 124 18.22 10.34 -10.37
N ARG A 125 17.65 9.90 -11.51
CA ARG A 125 17.46 10.75 -12.69
C ARG A 125 16.55 11.94 -12.43
N ASN A 126 15.64 11.82 -11.47
CA ASN A 126 14.81 12.91 -11.00
C ASN A 126 14.98 13.10 -9.49
N MET A 127 15.96 13.92 -9.11
CA MET A 127 16.24 14.18 -7.70
C MET A 127 15.08 14.88 -6.98
N TYR A 128 14.25 15.66 -7.68
CA TYR A 128 13.05 16.26 -7.09
C TYR A 128 12.05 15.19 -6.64
N LEU A 129 11.84 14.13 -7.45
CA LEU A 129 10.99 13.01 -7.08
C LEU A 129 11.56 12.29 -5.85
N VAL A 130 12.87 12.00 -5.84
CA VAL A 130 13.54 11.34 -4.71
C VAL A 130 13.39 12.16 -3.43
N LEU A 131 13.63 13.47 -3.49
CA LEU A 131 13.45 14.36 -2.34
C LEU A 131 12.00 14.41 -1.85
N ALA A 132 11.02 14.43 -2.76
CA ALA A 132 9.60 14.39 -2.41
C ALA A 132 9.20 13.06 -1.75
N THR A 133 9.73 11.94 -2.23
CA THR A 133 9.50 10.60 -1.65
C THR A 133 10.11 10.50 -0.25
N ILE A 134 11.38 10.92 -0.08
CA ILE A 134 12.05 10.93 1.24
C ILE A 134 11.32 11.88 2.19
N GLY A 135 10.95 13.08 1.73
CA GLY A 135 10.18 14.04 2.53
C GLY A 135 8.84 13.48 3.01
N SER A 136 8.13 12.75 2.15
CA SER A 136 6.86 12.09 2.49
C SER A 136 7.06 10.98 3.53
N LEU A 137 8.10 10.15 3.39
CA LEU A 137 8.43 9.12 4.37
C LEU A 137 8.83 9.73 5.72
N LEU A 138 9.62 10.80 5.71
CA LEU A 138 10.00 11.54 6.92
C LEU A 138 8.77 12.12 7.61
N LEU A 139 7.86 12.74 6.87
CA LEU A 139 6.62 13.26 7.44
C LEU A 139 5.77 12.17 8.08
N HIS A 140 5.68 10.99 7.44
CA HIS A 140 4.97 9.85 8.01
C HIS A 140 5.61 9.38 9.34
N VAL A 141 6.93 9.26 9.38
CA VAL A 141 7.68 8.95 10.61
C VAL A 141 7.44 10.02 11.69
N LEU A 142 7.46 11.31 11.33
CA LEU A 142 7.16 12.40 12.27
C LEU A 142 5.76 12.26 12.88
N ILE A 143 4.76 11.94 12.06
CA ILE A 143 3.38 11.74 12.54
C ILE A 143 3.29 10.55 13.53
N LEU A 144 4.02 9.47 13.29
CA LEU A 144 4.00 8.27 14.15
C LEU A 144 4.70 8.46 15.50
N TYR A 145 5.81 9.20 15.54
CA TYR A 145 6.67 9.28 16.72
C TYR A 145 6.54 10.59 17.52
N ILE A 146 5.94 11.63 16.97
CA ILE A 146 5.68 12.88 17.70
C ILE A 146 4.31 12.80 18.39
N PRO A 147 4.25 12.74 19.74
CA PRO A 147 3.00 12.51 20.47
C PRO A 147 1.82 13.44 20.13
N PRO A 148 1.98 14.78 19.95
CA PRO A 148 0.85 15.62 19.57
C PRO A 148 0.30 15.29 18.17
N LEU A 149 1.15 14.93 17.21
CA LEU A 149 0.71 14.52 15.88
C LEU A 149 0.03 13.15 15.94
N ALA A 150 0.62 12.19 16.65
CA ALA A 150 0.09 10.84 16.79
C ALA A 150 -1.34 10.84 17.37
N ARG A 151 -1.63 11.72 18.34
CA ARG A 151 -2.99 11.88 18.91
C ARG A 151 -3.98 12.47 17.91
N ILE A 152 -3.59 13.45 17.09
CA ILE A 152 -4.47 14.08 16.09
C ILE A 152 -4.84 13.07 15.00
N PHE A 153 -3.89 12.27 14.55
CA PHE A 153 -4.10 11.28 13.49
C PHE A 153 -4.63 9.93 14.01
N GLY A 154 -4.69 9.74 15.33
CA GLY A 154 -5.12 8.48 15.93
C GLY A 154 -4.22 7.31 15.53
N VAL A 155 -2.90 7.49 15.67
CA VAL A 155 -1.89 6.49 15.31
C VAL A 155 -0.98 6.18 16.50
N VAL A 156 -0.31 5.02 16.44
CA VAL A 156 0.63 4.57 17.47
C VAL A 156 2.03 4.35 16.89
N PRO A 157 3.10 4.52 17.68
CA PRO A 157 4.45 4.27 17.20
C PRO A 157 4.61 2.79 16.83
N LEU A 158 5.27 2.53 15.70
CA LEU A 158 5.54 1.19 15.19
C LEU A 158 6.89 0.67 15.70
N SER A 159 6.95 -0.62 16.04
CA SER A 159 8.18 -1.33 16.38
C SER A 159 8.98 -1.71 15.13
N ALA A 160 10.21 -2.21 15.32
CA ALA A 160 11.02 -2.71 14.19
C ALA A 160 10.35 -3.90 13.46
N TYR A 161 9.65 -4.77 14.21
CA TYR A 161 8.89 -5.88 13.63
C TYR A 161 7.71 -5.38 12.79
N ASP A 162 7.01 -4.35 13.28
CA ASP A 162 5.92 -3.71 12.53
C ASP A 162 6.41 -3.13 11.20
N TRP A 163 7.56 -2.43 11.22
CA TRP A 163 8.17 -1.90 10.01
C TRP A 163 8.60 -3.00 9.02
N PHE A 164 9.11 -4.11 9.54
CA PHE A 164 9.41 -5.27 8.70
C PHE A 164 8.16 -5.83 8.01
N LEU A 165 7.04 -5.96 8.74
CA LEU A 165 5.76 -6.36 8.14
C LEU A 165 5.27 -5.35 7.11
N VAL A 166 5.31 -4.05 7.43
CA VAL A 166 4.91 -2.99 6.50
C VAL A 166 5.71 -3.09 5.20
N PHE A 167 7.04 -3.25 5.30
CA PHE A 167 7.90 -3.43 4.13
C PHE A 167 7.55 -4.71 3.36
N LEU A 168 7.35 -5.84 4.04
CA LEU A 168 7.04 -7.13 3.42
C LEU A 168 5.73 -7.08 2.62
N TRP A 169 4.70 -6.42 3.16
CA TRP A 169 3.40 -6.28 2.49
C TRP A 169 3.38 -5.19 1.41
N SER A 170 4.27 -4.19 1.46
CA SER A 170 4.34 -3.15 0.44
C SER A 170 5.26 -3.52 -0.74
N PHE A 171 6.33 -4.26 -0.49
CA PHE A 171 7.37 -4.57 -1.50
C PHE A 171 6.84 -5.25 -2.79
N PRO A 172 5.87 -6.19 -2.76
CA PRO A 172 5.40 -6.86 -3.97
C PRO A 172 4.76 -5.92 -5.01
N VAL A 173 4.35 -4.69 -4.65
CA VAL A 173 3.85 -3.71 -5.62
C VAL A 173 4.90 -3.38 -6.70
N ILE A 174 6.19 -3.34 -6.32
CA ILE A 174 7.29 -3.09 -7.26
C ILE A 174 7.41 -4.24 -8.25
N ILE A 175 7.35 -5.48 -7.75
CA ILE A 175 7.43 -6.69 -8.57
C ILE A 175 6.25 -6.74 -9.55
N LEU A 176 5.03 -6.49 -9.06
CA LEU A 176 3.82 -6.46 -9.89
C LEU A 176 3.93 -5.42 -11.00
N ASP A 177 4.36 -4.20 -10.68
CA ASP A 177 4.50 -3.14 -11.66
C ASP A 177 5.57 -3.44 -12.73
N GLU A 178 6.73 -3.97 -12.31
CA GLU A 178 7.81 -4.38 -13.21
C GLU A 178 7.39 -5.52 -14.16
N ILE A 179 6.63 -6.50 -13.66
CA ILE A 179 6.06 -7.58 -14.49
C ILE A 179 5.11 -6.98 -15.55
N ILE A 180 4.22 -6.07 -15.16
CA ILE A 180 3.27 -5.45 -16.10
C ILE A 180 4.01 -4.59 -17.14
N LYS A 181 5.00 -3.79 -16.72
CA LYS A 181 5.86 -3.02 -17.63
C LYS A 181 6.58 -3.92 -18.63
N PHE A 182 7.09 -5.07 -18.18
CA PHE A 182 7.76 -6.03 -19.06
C PHE A 182 6.82 -6.54 -20.17
N TYR A 183 5.59 -6.95 -19.83
CA TYR A 183 4.60 -7.37 -20.82
C TYR A 183 4.18 -6.22 -21.75
N ALA A 184 3.97 -5.02 -21.21
CA ALA A 184 3.62 -3.84 -21.99
C ALA A 184 4.70 -3.48 -23.02
N LYS A 185 5.99 -3.52 -22.61
CA LYS A 185 7.13 -3.26 -23.48
C LYS A 185 7.25 -4.30 -24.60
N ARG A 186 6.97 -5.58 -24.33
CA ARG A 186 6.97 -6.65 -25.35
C ARG A 186 5.87 -6.42 -26.39
N LYS A 187 4.63 -6.16 -25.94
CA LYS A 187 3.50 -5.91 -26.84
C LYS A 187 3.74 -4.70 -27.75
N LEU A 188 4.30 -3.61 -27.21
CA LEU A 188 4.64 -2.43 -28.01
C LEU A 188 5.73 -2.70 -29.05
N LYS A 189 6.76 -3.49 -28.71
CA LYS A 189 7.79 -3.89 -29.67
C LYS A 189 7.21 -4.76 -30.81
N GLU A 190 6.27 -5.65 -30.51
CA GLU A 190 5.57 -6.47 -31.49
C GLU A 190 4.69 -5.63 -32.44
N GLU A 191 3.96 -4.65 -31.91
CA GLU A 191 3.17 -3.70 -32.71
C GLU A 191 4.06 -2.82 -33.61
N GLN A 192 5.22 -2.39 -33.13
CA GLN A 192 6.18 -1.64 -33.94
C GLN A 192 6.80 -2.50 -35.05
N ARG A 193 7.09 -3.78 -34.77
CA ARG A 193 7.64 -4.71 -35.76
C ARG A 193 6.62 -5.02 -36.86
N THR A 194 5.36 -5.25 -36.51
CA THR A 194 4.29 -5.48 -37.49
C THR A 194 3.98 -4.25 -38.33
N LYS A 195 4.04 -3.04 -37.76
CA LYS A 195 3.91 -1.79 -38.53
C LYS A 195 5.07 -1.58 -39.51
N LYS A 196 6.31 -1.93 -39.14
CA LYS A 196 7.45 -1.87 -40.06
C LYS A 196 7.29 -2.84 -41.24
N ILE A 197 6.88 -4.09 -40.99
CA ILE A 197 6.66 -5.10 -42.05
C ILE A 197 5.58 -4.69 -43.05
N LYS A 198 4.61 -3.84 -42.68
CA LYS A 198 3.55 -3.36 -43.59
C LYS A 198 3.97 -2.17 -44.47
N ILE A 199 5.13 -1.57 -44.21
CA ILE A 199 5.63 -0.39 -44.93
C ILE A 199 6.67 -0.80 -45.99
N ASP A 200 7.29 -1.97 -45.84
CA ASP A 200 8.16 -2.63 -46.81
C ASP A 200 7.35 -3.49 -47.79
#